data_AF-A0A4Z2HY96-F1
#
_entry.id   AF-A0A4Z2HY96-F1
#
_cell.length_a   1.000
_cell.length_b   1.000
_cell.length_c   1.000
_cell.angle_alpha   90.00
_cell.angle_beta   90.00
_cell.angle_gamma   90.00
#
_symmetry.space_group_name_H-M   'P 1'
#
loop_
_entity.id
_entity.type
_entity.pdbx_description
1 polymer ?
#
loop_
_entity_poly.entity_id
_entity_poly.type
_entity_poly.pdbx_seq_one_letter_code
_entity_poly.pdbx_strand_id
1 'polypeptide(L)'
;MCHQGVEARPCICTINLPGSRILYKGSGENQFISLQPPVISTVMGNGRRRSISCPSCNGQAQGNKLLAPVALAWGIDGSLYVGDFNYIRRIYPSGNVTSIMELSNNPAHRYYLATDPVSGQLYVSDTNSRRIYRPKTLTGTKELQANAEVVAGTGEHCLPFDENHCGDGGKAPEAFLTGPKGTAHN
;
A
#
# COMPACT_ATOMS: atom_id res chain seq x y z
N MET A 1 -17.88 -13.28 -1.69
CA MET A 1 -18.16 -12.08 -2.51
C MET A 1 -16.99 -11.65 -3.40
N CYS A 2 -15.73 -11.67 -2.94
CA CYS A 2 -14.56 -11.36 -3.79
C CYS A 2 -14.10 -12.52 -4.70
N HIS A 3 -14.62 -13.73 -4.50
CA HIS A 3 -14.37 -14.93 -5.31
C HIS A 3 -15.57 -15.40 -6.14
N GLN A 4 -16.63 -14.58 -6.25
CA GLN A 4 -17.81 -14.94 -7.04
C GLN A 4 -17.91 -14.02 -8.25
N GLY A 5 -17.42 -14.49 -9.40
CA GLY A 5 -17.59 -13.84 -10.70
C GLY A 5 -16.38 -13.96 -11.63
N VAL A 6 -16.65 -13.76 -12.93
CA VAL A 6 -15.66 -13.74 -14.02
C VAL A 6 -14.99 -12.36 -14.17
N GLU A 7 -15.48 -11.34 -13.44
CA GLU A 7 -14.94 -9.98 -13.43
C GLU A 7 -13.98 -9.74 -12.25
N ALA A 8 -12.90 -8.99 -12.50
CA ALA A 8 -11.99 -8.53 -11.46
C ALA A 8 -12.69 -7.48 -10.57
N ARG A 9 -13.02 -7.88 -9.33
CA ARG A 9 -13.68 -7.01 -8.34
C ARG A 9 -12.65 -6.50 -7.31
N PRO A 10 -12.69 -5.22 -6.90
CA PRO A 10 -11.67 -4.65 -6.04
C PRO A 10 -11.83 -5.16 -4.60
N CYS A 11 -10.90 -6.01 -4.19
CA CYS A 11 -10.79 -6.58 -2.85
C CYS A 11 -9.33 -6.79 -2.47
N ILE A 12 -9.03 -6.77 -1.17
CA ILE A 12 -7.74 -7.10 -0.60
C ILE A 12 -7.93 -8.36 0.22
N CYS A 13 -7.13 -9.37 -0.09
CA CYS A 13 -7.14 -10.65 0.59
C CYS A 13 -5.77 -10.91 1.22
N THR A 14 -5.78 -11.62 2.34
CA THR A 14 -4.57 -12.17 2.96
C THR A 14 -4.63 -13.69 2.90
N ILE A 15 -3.46 -14.32 2.80
CA ILE A 15 -3.32 -15.77 2.91
C ILE A 15 -2.85 -16.05 4.33
N ASN A 16 -3.69 -16.72 5.11
CA ASN A 16 -3.31 -17.19 6.44
C ASN A 16 -2.52 -18.48 6.28
N LEU A 17 -1.21 -18.39 6.51
CA LEU A 17 -0.33 -19.56 6.59
C LEU A 17 -0.43 -20.11 8.02
N PRO A 18 -0.79 -21.39 8.19
CA PRO A 18 -0.75 -21.98 9.52
C PRO A 18 0.70 -22.02 9.99
N GLY A 19 1.01 -21.26 11.05
CA GLY A 19 2.31 -21.36 11.71
C GLY A 19 2.53 -22.78 12.26
N SER A 20 3.77 -23.10 12.64
CA SER A 20 4.15 -24.36 13.30
C SER A 20 3.40 -24.55 14.62
N ARG A 21 2.16 -25.03 14.56
CA ARG A 21 1.26 -25.21 15.69
C ARG A 21 0.73 -26.64 15.67
N ILE A 22 0.93 -27.34 16.79
CA ILE A 22 0.38 -28.68 17.03
C ILE A 22 -0.68 -28.51 18.12
N LEU A 23 -1.90 -28.95 17.85
CA LEU A 23 -2.96 -29.06 18.83
C LEU A 23 -2.95 -30.48 19.41
N TYR A 24 -2.62 -30.59 20.70
CA TYR A 24 -2.71 -31.84 21.46
C TYR A 24 -4.13 -31.95 22.04
N LYS A 25 -4.93 -32.90 21.57
CA LYS A 25 -6.31 -33.09 22.05
C LYS A 25 -6.32 -33.98 23.29
N GLY A 26 -7.30 -33.78 24.18
CA GLY A 26 -7.51 -34.62 25.37
C GLY A 26 -7.86 -36.09 25.08
N SER A 27 -8.10 -36.44 23.82
CA SER A 27 -8.24 -37.82 23.33
C SER A 27 -6.90 -38.53 23.06
N GLY A 28 -5.77 -37.82 23.17
CA GLY A 28 -4.44 -38.33 22.79
C GLY A 28 -4.07 -38.14 21.32
N GLU A 29 -4.94 -37.52 20.52
CA GLU A 29 -4.70 -37.22 19.12
C GLU A 29 -3.94 -35.89 18.94
N ASN A 30 -2.97 -35.86 18.03
CA ASN A 30 -2.23 -34.65 17.66
C ASN A 30 -2.74 -34.13 16.32
N GLN A 31 -3.14 -32.87 16.26
CA GLN A 31 -3.52 -32.21 15.03
C GLN A 31 -2.47 -31.16 14.65
N PHE A 32 -1.77 -31.41 13.55
CA PHE A 32 -0.75 -30.51 13.02
C PHE A 32 -1.43 -29.41 12.20
N ILE A 33 -1.65 -28.25 12.82
CA ILE A 33 -2.26 -27.09 12.15
C ILE A 33 -1.38 -26.65 10.98
N SER A 34 -0.06 -26.79 11.08
CA SER A 34 0.90 -26.53 10.00
C SER A 34 0.69 -27.35 8.73
N LEU A 35 -0.03 -28.47 8.79
CA LEU A 35 -0.36 -29.30 7.63
C LEU A 35 -1.71 -28.95 7.00
N GLN A 36 -2.45 -28.00 7.57
CA GLN A 36 -3.70 -27.53 6.99
C GLN A 36 -3.42 -26.68 5.74
N PRO A 37 -4.28 -26.76 4.71
CA PRO A 37 -4.13 -25.92 3.53
C PRO A 37 -4.24 -24.44 3.91
N PRO A 38 -3.47 -23.54 3.25
CA PRO A 38 -3.59 -22.10 3.46
C PRO A 38 -5.03 -21.62 3.21
N VAL A 39 -5.51 -20.71 4.06
CA VAL A 39 -6.87 -20.15 3.93
C VAL A 39 -6.77 -18.71 3.44
N ILE A 40 -7.48 -18.41 2.36
CA ILE A 40 -7.65 -17.04 1.86
C ILE A 40 -8.83 -16.35 2.55
N SER A 41 -8.62 -15.12 3.01
CA SER A 41 -9.67 -14.29 3.62
C SER A 41 -9.63 -12.88 3.05
N THR A 42 -10.79 -12.25 2.95
CA THR A 42 -10.90 -10.84 2.55
C THR A 42 -10.74 -9.95 3.77
N VAL A 43 -9.77 -9.03 3.71
CA VAL A 43 -9.53 -8.03 4.77
C VAL A 43 -10.26 -6.74 4.48
N MET A 44 -10.40 -6.38 3.20
CA MET A 44 -11.05 -5.14 2.78
C MET A 44 -11.66 -5.27 1.38
N GLY A 45 -12.75 -4.53 1.11
CA GLY A 45 -13.48 -4.62 -0.14
C GLY A 45 -14.77 -5.44 -0.02
N ASN A 46 -15.73 -5.10 -0.89
CA ASN A 46 -16.97 -5.86 -1.10
C ASN A 46 -17.21 -6.17 -2.59
N GLY A 47 -16.21 -5.91 -3.43
CA GLY A 47 -16.26 -6.08 -4.87
C GLY A 47 -17.06 -5.03 -5.65
N ARG A 48 -17.49 -3.92 -5.01
CA ARG A 48 -18.03 -2.73 -5.67
C ARG A 48 -17.03 -1.58 -5.61
N ARG A 49 -16.93 -0.82 -6.70
CA ARG A 49 -16.07 0.36 -6.78
C ARG A 49 -16.61 1.49 -5.90
N ARG A 50 -15.74 2.19 -5.17
CA ARG A 50 -16.08 3.47 -4.50
C ARG A 50 -16.10 4.63 -5.50
N SER A 51 -16.66 5.77 -5.10
CA SER A 51 -16.49 7.04 -5.83
C SER A 51 -15.07 7.59 -5.67
N ILE A 52 -14.67 8.47 -6.60
CA ILE A 52 -13.33 9.08 -6.56
C ILE A 52 -13.09 9.91 -5.29
N SER A 53 -14.14 10.59 -4.78
CA SER A 53 -14.12 11.49 -3.62
C SER A 53 -14.08 10.81 -2.26
N CYS A 54 -14.30 9.48 -2.19
CA CYS A 54 -14.08 8.69 -0.98
C CYS A 54 -14.79 9.17 0.33
N PRO A 55 -16.06 9.63 0.32
CA PRO A 55 -16.67 10.30 1.49
C PRO A 55 -16.87 9.41 2.73
N SER A 56 -16.87 8.09 2.57
CA SER A 56 -17.09 7.11 3.64
C SER A 56 -15.96 6.07 3.71
N CYS A 57 -14.73 6.51 3.43
CA CYS A 57 -13.57 5.62 3.37
C CYS A 57 -12.92 5.34 4.73
N ASN A 58 -13.21 6.15 5.74
CA ASN A 58 -12.71 5.94 7.10
C ASN A 58 -13.72 5.13 7.91
N GLY A 59 -13.27 4.17 8.71
CA GLY A 59 -14.13 3.26 9.49
C GLY A 59 -13.64 1.81 9.42
N GLN A 60 -14.54 0.83 9.50
CA GLN A 60 -14.16 -0.58 9.41
C GLN A 60 -13.64 -0.96 8.02
N ALA A 61 -12.65 -1.86 7.94
CA ALA A 61 -12.07 -2.36 6.69
C ALA A 61 -13.01 -3.35 5.99
N GLN A 62 -13.64 -4.22 6.78
CA GLN A 62 -14.50 -5.27 6.26
C GLN A 62 -15.67 -4.66 5.46
N GLY A 63 -15.78 -5.04 4.20
CA GLY A 63 -16.82 -4.54 3.30
C GLY A 63 -16.65 -3.08 2.84
N ASN A 64 -15.59 -2.38 3.26
CA ASN A 64 -15.30 -1.01 2.83
C ASN A 64 -14.91 -1.00 1.35
N LYS A 65 -15.54 -0.13 0.56
CA LYS A 65 -15.36 -0.12 -0.90
C LYS A 65 -13.94 0.34 -1.26
N LEU A 66 -13.38 -0.31 -2.26
CA LEU A 66 -12.10 0.02 -2.89
C LEU A 66 -12.38 0.50 -4.32
N LEU A 67 -11.47 1.27 -4.90
CA LEU A 67 -11.55 1.72 -6.28
C LEU A 67 -10.70 0.82 -7.19
N ALA A 68 -9.39 0.80 -6.94
CA ALA A 68 -8.43 -0.04 -7.65
C ALA A 68 -7.16 -0.17 -6.78
N PRO A 69 -7.06 -1.20 -5.93
CA PRO A 69 -5.85 -1.43 -5.14
C PRO A 69 -4.70 -1.83 -6.08
N VAL A 70 -3.64 -1.01 -6.16
CA VAL A 70 -2.49 -1.20 -7.06
C VAL A 70 -1.18 -1.46 -6.33
N ALA A 71 -1.11 -1.16 -5.04
CA ALA A 71 0.08 -1.36 -4.22
C ALA A 71 -0.29 -1.72 -2.77
N LEU A 72 0.56 -2.52 -2.12
CA LEU A 72 0.42 -2.92 -0.72
C LEU A 72 1.79 -2.86 -0.04
N ALA A 73 1.83 -2.44 1.23
CA ALA A 73 3.03 -2.50 2.06
C ALA A 73 2.67 -2.72 3.54
N TRP A 74 3.42 -3.59 4.22
CA TRP A 74 3.23 -3.85 5.65
C TRP A 74 4.01 -2.85 6.50
N GLY A 75 3.35 -2.25 7.49
CA GLY A 75 3.99 -1.43 8.52
C GLY A 75 4.57 -2.29 9.65
N ILE A 76 5.60 -1.75 10.30
CA ILE A 76 6.24 -2.39 11.47
C ILE A 76 5.31 -2.51 12.68
N ASP A 77 4.25 -1.71 12.71
CA ASP A 77 3.20 -1.73 13.72
C ASP A 77 2.09 -2.75 13.42
N GLY A 78 2.25 -3.54 12.35
CA GLY A 78 1.24 -4.50 11.86
C GLY A 78 0.13 -3.86 11.03
N SER A 79 0.20 -2.57 10.70
CA SER A 79 -0.74 -1.95 9.77
C SER A 79 -0.49 -2.42 8.33
N LEU A 80 -1.52 -2.46 7.50
CA LEU A 80 -1.41 -2.65 6.05
C LEU A 80 -1.69 -1.33 5.32
N TYR A 81 -0.70 -0.83 4.60
CA TYR A 81 -0.85 0.31 3.70
C TYR A 81 -1.34 -0.16 2.34
N VAL A 82 -2.35 0.54 1.83
CA VAL A 82 -3.07 0.21 0.61
C VAL A 82 -3.04 1.40 -0.32
N GLY A 83 -2.41 1.23 -1.48
CA GLY A 83 -2.53 2.13 -2.60
C GLY A 83 -3.83 1.87 -3.35
N ASP A 84 -4.92 2.50 -2.93
CA ASP A 84 -6.26 2.36 -3.53
C ASP A 84 -6.48 3.48 -4.56
N PHE A 85 -5.77 3.41 -5.68
CA PHE A 85 -5.78 4.43 -6.75
C PHE A 85 -5.36 5.82 -6.24
N ASN A 86 -6.26 6.80 -6.20
CA ASN A 86 -5.95 8.16 -5.76
C ASN A 86 -5.79 8.30 -4.24
N TYR A 87 -6.12 7.28 -3.45
CA TYR A 87 -5.98 7.31 -2.00
C TYR A 87 -4.99 6.27 -1.51
N ILE A 88 -4.09 6.68 -0.62
CA ILE A 88 -3.31 5.78 0.19
C ILE A 88 -4.02 5.65 1.54
N ARG A 89 -4.37 4.41 1.89
CA ARG A 89 -5.20 4.08 3.04
C ARG A 89 -4.43 3.15 3.96
N ARG A 90 -4.51 3.38 5.25
CA ARG A 90 -3.91 2.54 6.29
C ARG A 90 -4.99 1.70 6.95
N ILE A 91 -4.83 0.39 6.92
CA ILE A 91 -5.62 -0.56 7.71
C ILE A 91 -4.85 -0.85 8.99
N TYR A 92 -5.41 -0.51 10.14
CA TYR A 92 -4.82 -0.80 11.45
C TYR A 92 -5.04 -2.27 11.84
N PRO A 93 -4.22 -2.83 12.75
CA PRO A 93 -4.46 -4.16 13.33
C PRO A 93 -5.85 -4.32 13.97
N SER A 94 -6.46 -3.22 14.41
CA SER A 94 -7.84 -3.18 14.95
C SER A 94 -8.92 -3.38 13.89
N GLY A 95 -8.58 -3.45 12.60
CA GLY A 95 -9.51 -3.55 11.48
C GLY A 95 -10.11 -2.22 11.04
N ASN A 96 -9.71 -1.10 11.65
CA ASN A 96 -10.09 0.23 11.19
C ASN A 96 -9.24 0.68 10.00
N VAL A 97 -9.78 1.59 9.19
CA VAL A 97 -9.15 2.19 8.01
C VAL A 97 -9.19 3.69 8.14
N THR A 98 -8.07 4.34 7.81
CA THR A 98 -8.01 5.78 7.58
C THR A 98 -7.26 6.09 6.30
N SER A 99 -7.79 6.99 5.49
CA SER A 99 -7.00 7.63 4.43
C SER A 99 -5.89 8.49 5.04
N ILE A 100 -4.67 8.34 4.54
CA ILE A 100 -3.49 9.07 5.04
C ILE A 100 -2.90 10.00 4.00
N MET A 101 -3.09 9.75 2.70
CA MET A 101 -2.58 10.62 1.65
C MET A 101 -3.48 10.52 0.41
N GLU A 102 -3.62 11.62 -0.32
CA GLU A 102 -4.34 11.68 -1.59
C GLU A 102 -3.37 12.09 -2.69
N LEU A 103 -3.36 11.33 -3.78
CA LEU A 103 -2.58 11.58 -4.98
C LEU A 103 -3.46 12.24 -6.06
N SER A 104 -2.82 12.77 -7.10
CA SER A 104 -3.54 13.29 -8.26
C SER A 104 -4.41 12.21 -8.91
N ASN A 105 -5.62 12.59 -9.34
CA ASN A 105 -6.54 11.69 -10.00
C ASN A 105 -6.14 11.47 -11.47
N ASN A 106 -5.13 10.62 -11.71
CA ASN A 106 -4.70 10.27 -13.06
C ASN A 106 -4.93 8.76 -13.33
N PRO A 107 -5.74 8.38 -14.33
CA PRO A 107 -6.07 6.98 -14.65
C PRO A 107 -4.87 6.09 -14.97
N ALA A 108 -3.76 6.67 -15.43
CA ALA A 108 -2.52 5.96 -15.72
C ALA A 108 -1.60 5.82 -14.50
N HIS A 109 -2.10 6.13 -13.29
CA HIS A 109 -1.33 6.05 -12.04
C HIS A 109 -0.76 4.66 -11.83
N ARG A 110 0.57 4.61 -11.84
CA ARG A 110 1.34 3.45 -11.40
C ARG A 110 2.32 3.92 -10.34
N TYR A 111 2.06 3.53 -9.11
CA TYR A 111 2.94 3.80 -7.98
C TYR A 111 3.14 2.55 -7.13
N TYR A 112 4.21 2.60 -6.34
CA TYR A 112 4.63 1.51 -5.47
C TYR A 112 4.73 2.02 -4.04
N LEU A 113 4.46 1.15 -3.08
CA LEU A 113 4.57 1.44 -1.66
C LEU A 113 5.70 0.61 -1.06
N ALA A 114 6.49 1.24 -0.20
CA ALA A 114 7.50 0.58 0.61
C ALA A 114 7.53 1.19 2.00
N THR A 115 7.83 0.39 3.00
CA THR A 115 8.01 0.83 4.38
C THR A 115 9.46 0.66 4.78
N ASP A 116 10.02 1.64 5.49
CA ASP A 116 11.31 1.48 6.13
C ASP A 116 11.14 0.60 7.39
N PRO A 117 11.81 -0.56 7.47
CA PRO A 117 11.68 -1.47 8.59
C PRO A 117 12.27 -0.93 9.90
N VAL A 118 13.10 0.11 9.85
CA VAL A 118 13.73 0.71 11.03
C VAL A 118 12.86 1.84 11.58
N SER A 119 12.52 2.83 10.74
CA SER A 119 11.74 3.99 11.20
C SER A 119 10.22 3.81 11.11
N GLY A 120 9.74 2.85 10.32
CA GLY A 120 8.32 2.65 10.05
C GLY A 120 7.73 3.63 9.02
N GLN A 121 8.57 4.47 8.39
CA GLN A 121 8.11 5.46 7.42
C GLN A 121 7.61 4.82 6.13
N LEU A 122 6.54 5.37 5.57
CA LEU A 122 5.99 4.96 4.28
C LEU A 122 6.58 5.80 3.15
N TYR A 123 6.98 5.15 2.07
CA TYR A 123 7.43 5.77 0.84
C TYR A 123 6.50 5.40 -0.31
N VAL A 124 6.25 6.39 -1.17
CA VAL A 124 5.38 6.30 -2.34
C VAL A 124 6.21 6.64 -3.56
N SER A 125 6.55 5.65 -4.35
CA SER A 125 7.25 5.86 -5.62
C SER A 125 6.24 6.01 -6.74
N ASP A 126 6.00 7.24 -7.19
CA ASP A 126 5.03 7.53 -8.24
C ASP A 126 5.74 7.69 -9.59
N THR A 127 5.48 6.74 -10.49
CA THR A 127 6.09 6.69 -11.82
C THR A 127 5.71 7.90 -12.66
N ASN A 128 4.46 8.39 -12.51
CA ASN A 128 3.91 9.42 -13.38
C ASN A 128 4.43 10.80 -13.01
N SER A 129 4.48 11.10 -11.72
CA SER A 129 5.06 12.37 -11.25
C SER A 129 6.58 12.36 -11.23
N ARG A 130 7.22 11.19 -11.39
CA ARG A 130 8.68 11.02 -11.33
C ARG A 130 9.25 11.53 -10.02
N ARG A 131 8.53 11.27 -8.94
CA ARG A 131 8.92 11.63 -7.58
C ARG A 131 8.69 10.47 -6.63
N ILE A 132 9.51 10.45 -5.59
CA ILE A 132 9.30 9.62 -4.41
C ILE A 132 8.82 10.53 -3.30
N TYR A 133 7.66 10.20 -2.73
CA TYR A 133 7.07 10.93 -1.62
C TYR A 133 7.15 10.13 -0.32
N ARG A 134 7.04 10.81 0.80
CA ARG A 134 6.63 10.22 2.08
C ARG A 134 5.45 11.02 2.66
N PRO A 135 4.49 10.37 3.34
CA PRO A 135 3.51 11.08 4.14
C PRO A 135 4.19 11.82 5.30
N LYS A 136 3.79 13.07 5.60
CA LYS A 136 4.30 13.80 6.78
C LYS A 136 3.82 13.18 8.09
N THR A 137 2.60 12.64 8.09
CA THR A 137 2.05 11.81 9.16
C THR A 137 1.36 10.57 8.61
N LEU A 138 1.42 9.48 9.38
CA LEU A 138 0.76 8.20 9.09
C LEU A 138 -0.60 8.09 9.79
N THR A 139 -1.03 9.14 10.49
CA THR A 139 -2.38 9.28 11.03
C THR A 139 -3.23 10.14 10.09
N GLY A 140 -4.55 9.94 10.10
CA GLY A 140 -5.45 10.69 9.22
C GLY A 140 -5.34 12.21 9.46
N THR A 141 -5.25 12.99 8.38
CA THR A 141 -5.19 14.46 8.41
C THR A 141 -6.43 15.06 7.75
N LYS A 142 -6.69 16.35 8.03
CA LYS A 142 -7.78 17.09 7.37
C LYS A 142 -7.46 17.38 5.90
N GLU A 143 -6.18 17.56 5.57
CA GLU A 143 -5.69 17.87 4.22
C GLU A 143 -4.77 16.76 3.69
N LEU A 144 -5.37 15.75 3.07
CA LEU A 144 -4.65 14.55 2.62
C LEU A 144 -3.69 14.82 1.45
N GLN A 145 -3.98 15.81 0.61
CA GLN A 145 -3.09 16.23 -0.48
C GLN A 145 -1.85 16.96 0.04
N ALA A 146 -1.99 17.72 1.13
CA ALA A 146 -0.88 18.45 1.76
C ALA A 146 0.00 17.56 2.64
N ASN A 147 -0.42 16.31 2.89
CA ASN A 147 0.33 15.36 3.69
C ASN A 147 1.49 14.70 2.94
N ALA A 148 1.86 15.17 1.74
CA ALA A 148 2.99 14.68 0.96
C ALA A 148 4.26 15.51 1.17
N GLU A 149 5.41 14.86 1.29
CA GLU A 149 6.74 15.46 1.23
C GLU A 149 7.59 14.76 0.17
N VAL A 150 8.31 15.51 -0.66
CA VAL A 150 9.19 14.96 -1.69
C VAL A 150 10.50 14.51 -1.05
N VAL A 151 10.82 13.22 -1.21
CA VAL A 151 12.08 12.61 -0.75
C VAL A 151 13.12 12.61 -1.87
N ALA A 152 12.68 12.33 -3.10
CA ALA A 152 13.55 12.32 -4.26
C ALA A 152 12.78 12.71 -5.54
N GLY A 153 13.48 13.33 -6.48
CA GLY A 153 12.93 13.69 -7.78
C GLY A 153 12.33 15.09 -7.83
N THR A 154 12.74 15.87 -8.82
CA THR A 154 12.13 17.16 -9.16
C THR A 154 10.85 17.01 -9.99
N GLY A 155 10.60 15.83 -10.55
CA GLY A 155 9.52 15.56 -11.50
C GLY A 155 9.93 15.68 -12.98
N GLU A 156 11.13 16.20 -13.26
CA GLU A 156 11.69 16.26 -14.60
C GLU A 156 12.17 14.87 -15.07
N HIS A 157 12.20 14.67 -16.39
CA HIS A 157 12.76 13.44 -16.97
C HIS A 157 14.27 13.44 -16.85
N CYS A 158 14.87 12.36 -16.33
CA CYS A 158 16.26 12.10 -16.67
C CYS A 158 16.34 11.49 -18.07
N LEU A 159 17.13 12.09 -18.96
CA LEU A 159 17.35 11.57 -20.30
C LEU A 159 18.36 10.41 -20.29
N PRO A 160 18.27 9.46 -21.24
CA PRO A 160 19.36 8.52 -21.46
C PRO A 160 20.67 9.28 -21.73
N PHE A 161 21.76 8.85 -21.08
CA PHE A 161 23.10 9.45 -21.22
C PHE A 161 23.21 10.91 -20.73
N ASP A 162 22.43 11.29 -19.72
CA ASP A 162 22.57 12.59 -19.04
C ASP A 162 23.99 12.79 -18.49
N GLU A 163 24.65 13.89 -18.88
CA GLU A 163 26.04 14.18 -18.49
C GLU A 163 26.21 14.42 -16.98
N ASN A 164 25.15 14.92 -16.32
CA ASN A 164 25.10 15.14 -14.89
C ASN A 164 24.65 13.90 -14.11
N HIS A 165 24.57 12.74 -14.77
CA HIS A 165 24.18 11.47 -14.16
C HIS A 165 22.88 11.59 -13.35
N CYS A 166 21.87 12.29 -13.90
CA CYS A 166 20.58 12.52 -13.26
C CYS A 166 20.65 13.24 -11.90
N GLY A 167 21.77 13.89 -11.55
CA GLY A 167 21.98 14.51 -10.25
C GLY A 167 22.60 13.57 -9.19
N ASP A 168 23.18 12.44 -9.60
CA ASP A 168 23.92 11.54 -8.70
C ASP A 168 25.04 12.28 -7.96
N GLY A 169 25.18 11.99 -6.66
CA GLY A 169 26.10 12.69 -5.74
C GLY A 169 25.54 13.99 -5.14
N GLY A 170 24.41 14.48 -5.65
CA GLY A 170 23.68 15.64 -5.12
C GLY A 170 22.60 15.28 -4.08
N LYS A 171 21.75 16.26 -3.76
CA LYS A 171 20.59 16.05 -2.89
C LYS A 171 19.48 15.32 -3.65
N ALA A 172 18.93 14.26 -3.08
CA ALA A 172 17.91 13.44 -3.73
C ALA A 172 16.66 14.22 -4.23
N PRO A 173 16.11 15.22 -3.50
CA PRO A 173 14.98 16.01 -4.00
C PRO A 173 15.28 16.83 -5.27
N GLU A 174 16.57 17.08 -5.55
CA GLU A 174 17.05 17.84 -6.71
C GLU A 174 17.41 16.93 -7.90
N ALA A 175 17.40 15.61 -7.71
CA ALA A 175 17.70 14.63 -8.77
C ALA A 175 16.57 14.49 -9.80
N PHE A 176 16.90 13.99 -10.99
CA PHE A 176 15.96 13.69 -12.07
C PHE A 176 15.65 12.19 -12.11
N LEU A 177 14.39 11.82 -12.26
CA LEU A 177 13.98 10.40 -12.28
C LEU A 177 13.39 10.04 -13.65
N THR A 178 13.74 8.87 -14.17
CA THR A 178 13.16 8.34 -15.42
C THR A 178 11.70 7.91 -15.21
N GLY A 179 11.50 7.02 -14.24
CA GLY A 179 10.23 6.45 -13.84
C GLY A 179 10.43 5.49 -12.66
N PRO A 180 10.38 5.98 -11.41
CA PRO A 180 10.77 5.20 -10.26
C PRO A 180 9.78 4.04 -10.02
N LYS A 181 10.30 2.82 -9.86
CA LYS A 181 9.50 1.58 -9.76
C LYS A 181 9.41 1.12 -8.29
N GLY A 182 9.32 -0.20 -8.08
CA GLY A 182 9.35 -0.78 -6.73
C GLY A 182 10.57 -0.28 -5.97
N THR A 183 10.33 0.32 -4.82
CA THR A 183 11.36 0.72 -3.87
C THR A 183 11.47 -0.34 -2.78
N ALA A 184 12.69 -0.53 -2.28
CA ALA A 184 12.96 -1.34 -1.11
C ALA A 184 13.93 -0.57 -0.23
N HIS A 185 13.70 -0.58 1.07
CA HIS A 185 14.61 -0.01 2.04
C HIS A 185 15.35 -1.15 2.74
N ASN A 186 16.67 -1.02 2.86
CA ASN A 186 17.51 -1.92 3.68
C ASN A 186 17.50 -1.49 5.14
#